data_AF-A0A6B3GG80-F1
#
_entry.id   AF-A0A6B3GG80-F1
#
_cell.length_a   1.000
_cell.length_b   1.000
_cell.length_c   1.000
_cell.angle_alpha   90.00
_cell.angle_beta   90.00
_cell.angle_gamma   90.00
#
_symmetry.space_group_name_H-M   'P 1'
#
loop_
_entity.id
_entity.type
_entity.pdbx_description
1 polymer ?
#
loop_
_entity_poly.entity_id
_entity_poly.type
_entity_poly.pdbx_seq_one_letter_code
_entity_poly.pdbx_strand_id
1 'polypeptide(L)'
;AMMMQNARHVDWGDRSVAIPVFLTVVLMPFTYTITTGVAAGVISYSAIKLAQGRAREVGAFMWGLTVIFIVFFALNPIESWLGVH
;
A
#
# COMPACT_ATOMS: atom_id res chain seq x y z
N ALA A 1 -0.11 13.68 21.97
CA ALA A 1 -0.60 12.46 22.66
C ALA A 1 -1.66 11.69 21.85
N MET A 2 -2.70 12.35 21.31
CA MET A 2 -3.80 11.67 20.57
C MET A 2 -3.35 10.78 19.39
N MET A 3 -2.43 11.24 18.53
CA MET A 3 -1.99 10.45 17.36
C MET A 3 -1.08 9.26 17.72
N MET A 4 -0.25 9.40 18.75
CA MET A 4 0.58 8.31 19.30
C MET A 4 -0.27 7.18 19.88
N GLN A 5 -1.49 7.49 20.33
CA GLN A 5 -2.41 6.51 20.89
C GLN A 5 -3.03 5.61 19.81
N ASN A 6 -3.26 6.13 18.60
CA ASN A 6 -3.71 5.34 17.45
C ASN A 6 -2.61 4.42 16.90
N ALA A 7 -1.35 4.83 16.94
CA ALA A 7 -0.22 3.96 16.59
C ALA A 7 -0.10 2.72 17.49
N ARG A 8 -0.65 2.77 18.72
CA ARG A 8 -0.72 1.65 19.66
C ARG A 8 -1.81 0.62 19.34
N HIS A 9 -2.80 1.00 18.52
CA HIS A 9 -3.86 0.10 18.04
C HIS A 9 -3.46 -0.68 16.78
N VAL A 10 -2.29 -0.37 16.21
CA VAL A 10 -1.71 -1.19 15.15
C VAL A 10 -1.30 -2.51 15.79
N ASP A 11 -1.94 -3.60 15.36
CA ASP A 11 -1.58 -4.94 15.78
C ASP A 11 -0.26 -5.33 15.11
N TRP A 12 0.85 -5.07 15.81
CA TRP A 12 2.19 -5.41 15.37
C TRP A 12 2.44 -6.94 15.33
N GLY A 13 1.55 -7.74 15.91
CA GLY A 13 1.56 -9.20 15.80
C GLY A 13 1.00 -9.71 14.47
N ASP A 14 0.14 -8.92 13.82
CA ASP A 14 -0.42 -9.24 12.50
C ASP A 14 0.51 -8.75 11.38
N ARG A 15 1.19 -9.70 10.73
CA ARG A 15 2.06 -9.42 9.57
C ARG A 15 1.31 -8.74 8.42
N SER A 16 -0.01 -8.94 8.31
CA SER A 16 -0.83 -8.29 7.30
C SER A 16 -1.00 -6.79 7.52
N VAL A 17 -0.66 -6.28 8.69
CA VAL A 17 -0.67 -4.85 9.01
C VAL A 17 0.74 -4.31 9.22
N ALA A 18 1.59 -5.06 9.93
CA ALA A 18 2.95 -4.63 10.24
C ALA A 18 3.83 -4.42 9.00
N ILE A 19 3.77 -5.35 8.03
CA ILE A 19 4.57 -5.27 6.79
C ILE A 19 4.16 -4.06 5.93
N PRO A 20 2.85 -3.85 5.63
CA PRO A 20 2.41 -2.67 4.89
C PRO A 20 2.78 -1.34 5.55
N VAL A 21 2.60 -1.23 6.87
CA VAL A 21 2.94 -0.01 7.61
C VAL A 21 4.43 0.27 7.54
N PHE A 22 5.25 -0.75 7.73
CA PHE A 22 6.70 -0.64 7.60
C PHE A 22 7.10 -0.17 6.20
N LEU A 23 6.57 -0.79 5.15
CA LEU A 23 6.83 -0.40 3.76
C LEU A 23 6.42 1.05 3.50
N THR A 24 5.28 1.49 4.03
CA THR A 24 4.80 2.86 3.89
C THR A 24 5.80 3.86 4.47
N VAL A 25 6.21 3.64 5.72
CA VAL A 25 7.10 4.56 6.46
C VAL A 25 8.51 4.58 5.87
N VAL A 26 9.00 3.44 5.37
CA VAL A 26 10.32 3.34 4.77
C VAL A 26 10.32 3.90 3.34
N LEU A 27 9.35 3.58 2.50
CA LEU A 27 9.43 3.99 1.09
C LEU A 27 9.27 5.50 0.89
N MET A 28 8.52 6.20 1.73
CA MET A 28 8.39 7.67 1.62
C MET A 28 9.73 8.43 1.61
N PRO A 29 10.61 8.29 2.62
CA PRO A 29 11.90 8.97 2.61
C PRO A 29 12.85 8.44 1.53
N PHE A 30 12.80 7.14 1.24
CA PHE A 30 13.70 6.54 0.24
C PHE A 30 13.37 6.93 -1.20
N THR A 31 12.09 7.18 -1.52
CA THR A 31 11.68 7.61 -2.85
C THR A 31 11.42 9.10 -2.94
N TYR A 32 11.61 9.85 -1.85
CA TYR A 32 11.31 11.28 -1.72
C TYR A 32 9.88 11.68 -2.12
N THR A 33 8.95 10.72 -2.13
CA THR A 33 7.57 10.93 -2.55
C THR A 33 6.60 10.23 -1.61
N ILE A 34 5.66 10.99 -1.06
CA ILE A 34 4.58 10.45 -0.22
C ILE A 34 3.75 9.43 -1.01
N THR A 35 3.47 9.73 -2.29
CA THR A 35 2.64 8.90 -3.18
C THR A 35 3.15 7.46 -3.28
N THR A 36 4.44 7.26 -3.54
CA THR A 36 5.01 5.91 -3.68
C THR A 36 4.97 5.13 -2.36
N GLY A 37 5.24 5.80 -1.24
CA GLY A 37 5.15 5.16 0.08
C GLY A 37 3.72 4.73 0.41
N VAL A 38 2.72 5.61 0.23
CA VAL A 38 1.31 5.25 0.43
C VAL A 38 0.88 4.12 -0.51
N ALA A 39 1.22 4.22 -1.80
CA ALA A 39 0.84 3.23 -2.80
C ALA A 39 1.37 1.84 -2.46
N ALA A 40 2.65 1.74 -2.12
CA ALA A 40 3.26 0.48 -1.74
C ALA A 40 2.65 -0.11 -0.46
N GLY A 41 2.32 0.74 0.51
CA GLY A 41 1.58 0.35 1.71
C GLY A 41 0.22 -0.25 1.40
N VAL A 42 -0.60 0.46 0.62
CA VAL A 42 -1.96 0.04 0.27
C VAL A 42 -1.94 -1.25 -0.56
N ILE A 43 -1.08 -1.33 -1.57
CA ILE A 43 -0.95 -2.52 -2.42
C ILE A 43 -0.47 -3.72 -1.59
N SER A 44 0.53 -3.54 -0.72
CA SER A 44 1.04 -4.60 0.14
C SER A 44 -0.02 -5.12 1.13
N TYR A 45 -0.80 -4.22 1.73
CA TYR A 45 -1.89 -4.59 2.64
C TYR A 45 -2.92 -5.49 1.95
N SER A 46 -3.43 -5.04 0.80
CA SER A 46 -4.41 -5.80 0.02
C SER A 46 -3.84 -7.11 -0.50
N ALA A 47 -2.58 -7.12 -0.96
CA ALA A 47 -1.90 -8.33 -1.45
C ALA A 47 -1.70 -9.37 -0.34
N ILE A 48 -1.28 -8.95 0.86
CA ILE A 48 -1.07 -9.87 1.99
C ILE A 48 -2.40 -10.43 2.49
N LYS A 49 -3.42 -9.58 2.65
CA LYS A 49 -4.77 -10.03 3.04
C LYS A 49 -5.37 -10.98 2.00
N LEU A 50 -5.13 -10.72 0.70
CA LEU A 50 -5.54 -11.62 -0.37
C LEU A 50 -4.82 -12.97 -0.28
N ALA A 51 -3.49 -12.97 -0.09
CA ALA A 51 -2.68 -14.17 0.05
C ALA A 51 -3.05 -15.01 1.29
N GLN A 52 -3.53 -14.38 2.35
CA GLN A 52 -4.05 -15.04 3.55
C GLN A 52 -5.49 -15.57 3.40
N GLY A 53 -6.13 -15.40 2.24
CA GLY A 53 -7.53 -15.77 2.00
C GLY A 53 -8.54 -14.85 2.69
N ARG A 54 -8.09 -13.73 3.26
CA ARG A 54 -8.88 -12.76 4.03
C ARG A 54 -9.29 -11.54 3.20
N ALA A 55 -9.48 -11.73 1.90
CA ALA A 55 -9.83 -10.65 0.96
C ALA A 55 -11.13 -9.91 1.33
N ARG A 56 -12.05 -10.58 2.04
CA ARG A 56 -13.33 -10.00 2.52
C ARG A 56 -13.17 -9.05 3.72
N GLU A 57 -12.05 -9.10 4.44
CA GLU A 57 -11.74 -8.14 5.51
C GLU A 57 -11.29 -6.79 4.94
N VAL A 58 -10.88 -6.76 3.67
CA VAL A 58 -10.48 -5.53 2.97
C VAL A 58 -11.74 -4.85 2.44
N GLY A 59 -12.08 -3.69 2.99
CA GLY A 59 -13.25 -2.92 2.55
C GLY A 59 -13.18 -2.52 1.08
N ALA A 60 -14.35 -2.37 0.43
CA ALA A 60 -14.46 -2.03 -1.00
C ALA A 60 -13.68 -0.77 -1.39
N PHE A 61 -13.63 0.23 -0.51
CA PHE A 61 -12.84 1.45 -0.72
C PHE A 61 -11.33 1.16 -0.84
N MET A 62 -10.79 0.28 0.00
CA MET A 62 -9.37 -0.08 -0.02
C MET A 62 -9.02 -0.87 -1.29
N TRP A 63 -9.92 -1.73 -1.76
CA TRP A 63 -9.79 -2.38 -3.06
C TRP A 63 -9.79 -1.37 -4.21
N GLY A 64 -10.69 -0.38 -4.19
CA GLY A 64 -10.70 0.70 -5.18
C GLY A 64 -9.38 1.47 -5.21
N LEU A 65 -8.85 1.84 -4.03
CA LEU A 65 -7.57 2.54 -3.92
C LEU A 65 -6.40 1.68 -4.42
N THR A 66 -6.42 0.38 -4.12
CA THR A 66 -5.42 -0.59 -4.59
C THR A 66 -5.42 -0.66 -6.13
N VAL A 67 -6.59 -0.76 -6.76
CA VAL A 67 -6.71 -0.78 -8.23
C VAL A 67 -6.20 0.52 -8.84
N ILE A 68 -6.55 1.67 -8.27
CA ILE A 68 -6.08 2.98 -8.75
C ILE A 68 -4.55 3.05 -8.70
N PHE A 69 -3.93 2.65 -7.59
CA PHE A 69 -2.47 2.68 -7.49
C PHE A 69 -1.79 1.68 -8.41
N ILE A 70 -2.34 0.48 -8.59
CA ILE A 70 -1.83 -0.49 -9.55
C ILE A 70 -1.87 0.09 -10.97
N VAL A 71 -2.98 0.70 -11.37
CA VAL A 71 -3.11 1.33 -12.69
C VAL A 71 -2.08 2.47 -12.82
N PHE A 72 -2.00 3.36 -11.84
CA PHE A 72 -1.04 4.47 -11.84
C PHE A 72 0.41 4.00 -12.04
N PHE A 73 0.84 2.96 -11.31
CA PHE A 73 2.18 2.39 -11.43
C PHE A 73 2.37 1.52 -12.67
N ALA A 74 1.30 0.96 -13.26
CA ALA A 74 1.37 0.18 -14.49
C ALA A 74 1.43 1.08 -15.73
N LEU A 75 0.81 2.27 -15.72
CA LEU A 75 0.81 3.19 -16.86
C LEU A 75 2.23 3.64 -17.24
N ASN A 76 3.07 3.99 -16.26
CA ASN A 76 4.46 4.38 -16.49
C ASN A 76 5.30 3.33 -17.27
N PRO A 77 5.40 2.06 -16.81
CA PRO A 77 6.09 1.03 -17.54
C PRO A 77 5.41 0.74 -18.88
N ILE A 78 4.07 0.76 -18.96
CA ILE A 78 3.36 0.53 -20.24
C ILE A 78 3.73 1.60 -21.28
N GLU A 79 3.75 2.88 -20.93
CA GLU A 79 4.14 3.97 -21.85
C GLU A 79 5.60 3.82 -22.30
N SER A 80 6.51 3.48 -21.38
CA SER A 80 7.92 3.23 -21.72
C SER A 80 8.11 2.02 -22.65
N TRP A 81 7.30 0.98 -22.51
CA TRP A 81 7.33 -0.19 -23.39
C TRP A 81 6.69 0.07 -24.75
N LEU A 82 5.69 0.96 -24.80
CA LEU A 82 5.01 1.39 -26.03
C LEU A 82 5.79 2.46 -26.80
N GLY A 83 6.89 2.98 -26.24
CA GLY A 83 7.79 3.91 -26.92
C GLY A 83 7.17 5.28 -27.21
N VAL A 84 6.11 5.65 -26.48
CA VAL A 84 5.48 6.98 -26.59
C VAL A 84 6.20 7.91 -25.61
N HIS A 85 7.23 8.60 -26.09
CA HIS A 85 7.83 9.75 -25.42
C HIS A 85 7.48 11.04 -26.17
#